data_AF-A0A9D3RPI4-F1
#
_entry.id   AF-A0A9D3RPI4-F1
#
_cell.length_a   1.000
_cell.length_b   1.000
_cell.length_c   1.000
_cell.angle_alpha   90.00
_cell.angle_beta   90.00
_cell.angle_gamma   90.00
#
_symmetry.space_group_name_H-M   'P 1'
#
loop_
_entity.id
_entity.type
_entity.pdbx_description
1 polymer ?
#
loop_
_entity_poly.entity_id
_entity_poly.type
_entity_poly.pdbx_seq_one_letter_code
_entity_poly.pdbx_strand_id
1 'polypeptide(L)'
;MAAYLHSQNLTLTQQLANIFHIYGWHVSTTSYFVCRDPATVKRIFTRLRCFQGDDTYPRSCGGHCVAHVRDVTTGYDSSQPDKKCVLPVTKNSQMITFTFVNGVVATLRTSGTEPKIKYYTELCTLPGESDISSLEMELHKVTAALVEEFLEPDKNNLIRPSL
;
A
#
# COMPACT_ATOMS: atom_id res chain seq x y z
N MET A 1 27.28 -9.28 5.74
CA MET A 1 26.13 -9.86 6.47
C MET A 1 26.26 -11.37 6.66
N ALA A 2 26.29 -12.18 5.59
CA ALA A 2 26.36 -13.65 5.72
C ALA A 2 27.58 -14.16 6.51
N ALA A 3 28.79 -13.66 6.24
CA ALA A 3 30.00 -14.04 6.97
C ALA A 3 29.98 -13.65 8.47
N TYR A 4 29.30 -12.54 8.80
CA TYR A 4 29.13 -12.09 10.18
C TYR A 4 28.13 -12.99 10.92
N LEU A 5 26.98 -13.31 10.32
CA LEU A 5 26.01 -14.22 10.95
C LEU A 5 26.57 -15.63 11.11
N HIS A 6 27.38 -16.09 10.15
CA HIS A 6 28.10 -17.35 10.26
C HIS A 6 29.07 -17.35 11.46
N SER A 7 29.78 -16.24 11.73
CA SER A 7 30.63 -16.15 12.93
C SER A 7 29.84 -16.14 14.24
N GLN A 8 28.54 -15.82 14.18
CA GLN A 8 27.61 -15.85 15.31
C GLN A 8 26.77 -17.15 15.38
N ASN A 9 27.02 -18.12 14.49
CA ASN A 9 26.19 -19.33 14.34
C ASN A 9 24.69 -19.05 14.14
N LEU A 10 24.36 -17.95 13.46
CA LEU A 10 22.98 -17.57 13.13
C LEU A 10 22.71 -17.76 11.64
N THR A 11 21.51 -18.25 11.34
CA THR A 11 20.94 -18.24 9.99
C THR A 11 20.34 -16.87 9.67
N LEU A 12 20.13 -16.58 8.39
CA LEU A 12 19.43 -15.37 7.95
C LEU A 12 18.01 -15.29 8.52
N THR A 13 17.30 -16.42 8.57
CA THR A 13 15.94 -16.50 9.12
C THR A 13 15.92 -16.19 10.62
N GLN A 14 16.88 -16.72 11.38
CA GLN A 14 17.01 -16.38 12.80
C GLN A 14 17.35 -14.91 13.02
N GLN A 15 18.25 -14.35 12.20
CA GLN A 15 18.56 -12.92 12.28
C GLN A 15 17.34 -12.06 11.94
N LEU A 16 16.53 -12.47 10.96
CA LEU A 16 15.29 -11.78 10.62
C LEU A 16 14.28 -11.82 11.78
N ALA A 17 14.11 -12.99 12.41
CA ALA A 17 13.27 -13.13 13.60
C ALA A 17 13.77 -12.24 14.77
N ASN A 18 15.08 -12.12 14.97
CA ASN A 18 15.65 -11.22 15.96
C ASN A 18 15.33 -9.74 15.66
N ILE A 19 15.38 -9.33 14.39
CA ILE A 19 15.01 -7.97 13.97
C ILE A 19 13.52 -7.73 14.26
N PHE A 20 12.64 -8.67 13.92
CA PHE A 20 11.21 -8.56 14.22
C PHE A 20 10.92 -8.53 15.72
N HIS A 21 11.67 -9.26 16.54
CA HIS A 21 11.53 -9.17 17.99
C HIS A 21 11.90 -7.79 18.53
N ILE A 22 12.90 -7.12 17.95
CA ILE A 22 13.36 -5.81 18.41
C ILE A 22 12.44 -4.68 17.93
N TYR A 23 11.98 -4.74 16.67
CA TYR A 23 11.29 -3.62 16.01
C TYR A 23 9.81 -3.87 15.72
N GLY A 24 9.30 -5.07 16.01
CA GLY A 24 7.96 -5.50 15.65
C GLY A 24 7.93 -6.24 14.31
N TRP A 25 6.87 -7.02 14.09
CA TRP A 25 6.66 -7.77 12.86
C TRP A 25 6.20 -6.85 11.73
N HIS A 26 6.76 -7.06 10.55
CA HIS A 26 6.38 -6.38 9.32
C HIS A 26 5.91 -7.41 8.30
N VAL A 27 4.60 -7.43 8.04
CA VAL A 27 4.00 -8.23 6.97
C VAL A 27 3.64 -7.32 5.81
N SER A 28 3.87 -7.79 4.58
CA SER A 28 3.60 -6.99 3.38
C SER A 28 3.11 -7.85 2.22
N THR A 29 2.21 -7.28 1.42
CA THR A 29 1.76 -7.84 0.15
C THR A 29 1.96 -6.81 -0.95
N THR A 30 2.67 -7.21 -2.00
CA THR A 30 2.98 -6.34 -3.13
C THR A 30 2.67 -7.07 -4.43
N SER A 31 1.90 -6.44 -5.30
CA SER A 31 1.58 -7.00 -6.61
C SER A 31 1.14 -5.88 -7.56
N TYR A 32 0.64 -6.25 -8.72
CA TYR A 32 0.26 -5.29 -9.76
C TYR A 32 -0.85 -5.83 -10.64
N PHE A 33 -1.46 -4.93 -11.39
CA PHE A 33 -2.28 -5.23 -12.55
C PHE A 33 -1.63 -4.62 -13.79
N VAL A 34 -1.79 -5.28 -14.93
CA VAL A 34 -1.46 -4.73 -16.23
C VAL A 34 -2.66 -3.93 -16.74
N CYS A 35 -2.42 -2.65 -17.06
CA CYS A 35 -3.40 -1.73 -17.63
C CYS A 35 -2.73 -0.98 -18.79
N ARG A 36 -3.06 -1.38 -20.03
CA ARG A 36 -2.47 -0.80 -21.25
C ARG A 36 -3.14 0.49 -21.70
N ASP A 37 -4.31 0.81 -21.14
CA ASP A 37 -5.06 2.01 -21.47
C ASP A 37 -4.79 3.13 -20.44
N PRO A 38 -4.07 4.21 -20.82
CA PRO A 38 -3.82 5.34 -19.93
C PRO A 38 -5.10 6.06 -19.48
N ALA A 39 -6.18 6.03 -20.29
CA ALA A 39 -7.44 6.65 -19.93
C ALA A 39 -8.10 5.91 -18.76
N THR A 40 -8.00 4.58 -18.72
CA THR A 40 -8.44 3.76 -17.59
C THR A 40 -7.65 4.06 -16.32
N VAL A 41 -6.32 4.17 -16.41
CA VAL A 41 -5.50 4.59 -15.26
C VAL A 41 -5.96 5.96 -14.74
N LYS A 42 -6.10 6.94 -15.63
CA LYS A 42 -6.57 8.28 -15.27
C LYS A 42 -7.95 8.23 -14.61
N ARG A 43 -8.88 7.45 -15.16
CA ARG A 43 -10.24 7.28 -14.62
C ARG A 43 -10.22 6.70 -13.21
N ILE A 44 -9.47 5.62 -12.97
CA ILE A 44 -9.36 4.99 -11.64
C ILE A 44 -8.85 6.01 -10.62
N PHE A 45 -7.73 6.66 -10.90
CA PHE A 45 -7.12 7.60 -9.95
C PHE A 45 -7.90 8.91 -9.82
N THR A 46 -8.62 9.36 -10.86
CA THR A 46 -9.56 10.49 -10.75
C THR A 46 -10.73 10.13 -9.83
N ARG A 47 -11.31 8.93 -9.99
CA ARG A 47 -12.37 8.44 -9.12
C ARG A 47 -11.93 8.39 -7.65
N LEU A 48 -10.71 7.93 -7.38
CA LEU A 48 -10.15 7.91 -6.02
C LEU A 48 -9.96 9.32 -5.42
N ARG A 49 -9.83 10.36 -6.23
CA ARG A 49 -9.76 11.77 -5.80
C ARG A 49 -11.11 12.46 -5.75
N CYS A 50 -12.12 11.85 -6.37
CA CYS A 50 -13.47 12.38 -6.48
C CYS A 50 -14.51 11.38 -5.91
N PHE A 51 -14.18 10.71 -4.82
CA PHE A 51 -14.87 9.48 -4.38
C PHE A 51 -16.30 9.73 -3.89
N GLN A 52 -16.55 10.86 -3.24
CA GLN A 52 -17.86 11.34 -2.76
C GLN A 52 -18.14 12.79 -3.19
N GLY A 53 -17.47 13.28 -4.24
CA GLY A 53 -17.45 14.69 -4.66
C GLY A 53 -16.03 15.18 -4.91
N ASP A 54 -15.86 16.44 -5.30
CA ASP A 54 -14.54 16.98 -5.65
C ASP A 54 -13.58 17.03 -4.46
N ASP A 55 -12.32 16.65 -4.70
CA ASP A 55 -11.25 16.57 -3.70
C ASP A 55 -11.61 15.72 -2.46
N THR A 56 -12.38 14.66 -2.68
CA THR A 56 -12.72 13.69 -1.64
C THR A 56 -12.08 12.33 -1.94
N TYR A 57 -11.32 11.83 -0.96
CA TYR A 57 -10.72 10.50 -1.00
C TYR A 57 -11.59 9.48 -0.26
N PRO A 58 -11.45 8.16 -0.55
CA PRO A 58 -12.09 7.11 0.23
C PRO A 58 -11.85 7.27 1.73
N ARG A 59 -12.93 7.17 2.53
CA ARG A 59 -12.87 7.25 3.99
C ARG A 59 -12.78 5.88 4.66
N SER A 60 -13.00 4.81 3.92
CA SER A 60 -12.92 3.43 4.40
C SER A 60 -12.68 2.46 3.24
N CYS A 61 -12.18 1.27 3.56
CA CYS A 61 -12.06 0.13 2.65
C CYS A 61 -12.14 -1.17 3.45
N GLY A 62 -12.89 -2.17 2.99
CA GLY A 62 -12.95 -3.48 3.66
C GLY A 62 -13.45 -3.46 5.10
N GLY A 63 -14.24 -2.44 5.46
CA GLY A 63 -14.71 -2.21 6.83
C GLY A 63 -13.74 -1.45 7.74
N HIS A 64 -12.59 -1.00 7.24
CA HIS A 64 -11.59 -0.26 8.01
C HIS A 64 -11.57 1.22 7.59
N CYS A 65 -11.57 2.12 8.56
CA CYS A 65 -11.49 3.57 8.30
C CYS A 65 -10.08 3.98 7.85
N VAL A 66 -10.04 4.91 6.90
CA VAL A 66 -8.81 5.60 6.48
C VAL A 66 -8.55 6.73 7.48
N ALA A 67 -7.42 6.66 8.17
CA ALA A 67 -6.94 7.70 9.08
C ALA A 67 -6.31 8.86 8.29
N HIS A 68 -5.45 8.53 7.33
CA HIS A 68 -4.75 9.51 6.51
C HIS A 68 -4.66 9.09 5.05
N VAL A 69 -4.71 10.07 4.17
CA VAL A 69 -4.38 9.98 2.75
C VAL A 69 -3.21 10.89 2.43
N ARG A 70 -2.26 10.36 1.67
CA ARG A 70 -1.18 11.10 1.01
C ARG A 70 -1.27 10.84 -0.49
N ASP A 71 -1.26 11.89 -1.28
CA ASP A 71 -1.29 11.85 -2.73
C ASP A 71 -0.14 12.70 -3.27
N VAL A 72 0.96 12.04 -3.61
CA VAL A 72 2.15 12.73 -4.14
C VAL A 72 1.94 13.25 -5.56
N THR A 73 0.88 12.82 -6.26
CA THR A 73 0.54 13.36 -7.58
C THR A 73 0.01 14.78 -7.47
N THR A 74 -0.84 15.04 -6.48
CA THR A 74 -1.44 16.37 -6.23
C THR A 74 -0.64 17.19 -5.22
N GLY A 75 0.17 16.53 -4.38
CA GLY A 75 0.87 17.15 -3.26
C GLY A 75 0.00 17.25 -2.00
N TYR A 76 -1.11 16.52 -1.93
CA TYR A 76 -1.98 16.49 -0.75
C TYR A 76 -1.46 15.50 0.29
N ASP A 77 -1.47 15.88 1.57
CA ASP A 77 -1.20 14.95 2.68
C ASP A 77 -1.99 15.35 3.92
N SER A 78 -3.06 14.62 4.20
CA SER A 78 -3.93 14.87 5.35
C SER A 78 -3.27 14.63 6.73
N SER A 79 -2.10 13.99 6.79
CA SER A 79 -1.34 13.83 8.04
C SER A 79 -0.56 15.09 8.42
N GLN A 80 -0.40 16.04 7.49
CA GLN A 80 0.36 17.27 7.70
C GLN A 80 -0.56 18.42 8.14
N PRO A 81 -0.13 19.30 9.05
CA PRO A 81 -0.95 20.41 9.54
C PRO A 81 -1.46 21.36 8.43
N ASP A 82 -0.66 21.58 7.39
CA ASP A 82 -0.99 22.43 6.25
C ASP A 82 -1.62 21.66 5.07
N LYS A 83 -1.86 20.35 5.26
CA LYS A 83 -2.35 19.39 4.28
C LYS A 83 -1.47 19.22 3.03
N LYS A 84 -0.18 19.58 3.10
CA LYS A 84 0.75 19.46 1.98
C LYS A 84 1.73 18.32 2.18
N CYS A 85 2.01 17.61 1.10
CA CYS A 85 2.98 16.53 1.12
C CYS A 85 4.40 17.08 1.28
N VAL A 86 5.17 16.49 2.19
CA VAL A 86 6.61 16.75 2.36
C VAL A 86 7.43 16.18 1.20
N LEU A 87 6.91 15.15 0.53
CA LEU A 87 7.57 14.53 -0.61
C LEU A 87 7.41 15.37 -1.89
N PRO A 88 8.39 15.33 -2.81
CA PRO A 88 8.29 16.03 -4.10
C PRO A 88 7.04 15.62 -4.88
N VAL A 89 6.31 16.62 -5.38
CA VAL A 89 5.10 16.39 -6.18
C VAL A 89 5.46 15.78 -7.54
N THR A 90 4.81 14.69 -7.90
CA THR A 90 5.05 13.94 -9.16
C THR A 90 3.80 13.94 -10.04
N LYS A 91 3.46 15.10 -10.60
CA LYS A 91 2.22 15.30 -11.39
C LYS A 91 2.01 14.33 -12.55
N ASN A 92 3.11 13.79 -13.09
CA ASN A 92 3.10 12.88 -14.24
C ASN A 92 3.00 11.39 -13.84
N SER A 93 2.98 11.08 -12.54
CA SER A 93 2.83 9.72 -12.02
C SER A 93 1.65 9.66 -11.06
N GLN A 94 0.93 8.54 -11.05
CA GLN A 94 -0.15 8.35 -10.10
C GLN A 94 0.41 7.63 -8.87
N MET A 95 0.27 8.20 -7.68
CA MET A 95 0.62 7.53 -6.43
C MET A 95 -0.18 8.09 -5.25
N ILE A 96 -0.99 7.23 -4.63
CA ILE A 96 -1.81 7.53 -3.47
C ILE A 96 -1.52 6.49 -2.39
N THR A 97 -1.25 6.95 -1.17
CA THR A 97 -1.06 6.13 0.02
C THR A 97 -2.20 6.39 1.01
N PHE A 98 -2.81 5.32 1.48
CA PHE A 98 -3.84 5.28 2.50
C PHE A 98 -3.25 4.66 3.76
N THR A 99 -3.36 5.36 4.89
CA THR A 99 -3.06 4.84 6.22
C THR A 99 -4.38 4.56 6.92
N PHE A 100 -4.62 3.31 7.29
CA PHE A 100 -5.85 2.86 7.95
C PHE A 100 -5.70 2.91 9.47
N VAL A 101 -6.83 3.05 10.18
CA VAL A 101 -6.86 3.11 11.66
C VAL A 101 -6.34 1.82 12.30
N ASN A 102 -6.50 0.66 11.64
CA ASN A 102 -5.96 -0.63 12.10
C ASN A 102 -4.45 -0.78 11.84
N GLY A 103 -3.77 0.26 11.35
CA GLY A 103 -2.32 0.26 11.12
C GLY A 103 -1.89 -0.18 9.73
N VAL A 104 -2.79 -0.68 8.88
CA VAL A 104 -2.44 -1.04 7.50
C VAL A 104 -2.07 0.22 6.72
N VAL A 105 -1.02 0.15 5.93
CA VAL A 105 -0.64 1.18 4.97
C VAL A 105 -0.73 0.60 3.56
N ALA A 106 -1.53 1.22 2.70
CA ALA A 106 -1.75 0.78 1.33
C ALA A 106 -1.35 1.87 0.34
N THR A 107 -0.45 1.57 -0.59
CA THR A 107 -0.03 2.48 -1.66
C THR A 107 -0.43 1.92 -3.01
N LEU A 108 -1.21 2.69 -3.77
CA LEU A 108 -1.50 2.46 -5.18
C LEU A 108 -0.62 3.38 -6.02
N ARG A 109 0.08 2.85 -7.02
CA ARG A 109 0.91 3.67 -7.92
C ARG A 109 0.94 3.15 -9.36
N THR A 110 1.24 4.03 -10.30
CA THR A 110 1.63 3.59 -11.65
C THR A 110 3.12 3.28 -11.73
N SER A 111 3.48 2.35 -12.62
CA SER A 111 4.86 2.20 -13.06
C SER A 111 5.20 3.31 -14.06
N GLY A 112 6.42 3.85 -14.00
CA GLY A 112 6.86 4.92 -14.90
C GLY A 112 7.20 4.42 -16.32
N THR A 113 7.60 3.16 -16.44
CA THR A 113 8.10 2.56 -17.69
C THR A 113 7.25 1.39 -18.19
N GLU A 114 6.33 0.89 -17.36
CA GLU A 114 5.51 -0.28 -17.68
C GLU A 114 4.03 0.07 -17.56
N PRO A 115 3.14 -0.54 -18.36
CA PRO A 115 1.69 -0.34 -18.28
C PRO A 115 1.10 -1.08 -17.06
N LYS A 116 1.56 -0.72 -15.86
CA LYS A 116 1.24 -1.41 -14.59
C LYS A 116 0.68 -0.44 -13.56
N ILE A 117 -0.38 -0.87 -12.89
CA ILE A 117 -0.86 -0.29 -11.62
C ILE A 117 -0.37 -1.23 -10.51
N LYS A 118 0.57 -0.78 -9.69
CA LYS A 118 1.13 -1.54 -8.58
C LYS A 118 0.39 -1.18 -7.30
N TYR A 119 0.21 -2.16 -6.43
CA TYR A 119 -0.27 -1.96 -5.08
C TYR A 119 0.71 -2.58 -4.08
N TYR A 120 0.93 -1.85 -3.01
CA TYR A 120 1.74 -2.26 -1.87
C TYR A 120 0.87 -2.12 -0.65
N THR A 121 0.81 -3.15 0.17
CA THR A 121 0.09 -3.13 1.43
C THR A 121 1.03 -3.68 2.48
N GLU A 122 1.08 -3.02 3.62
CA GLU A 122 1.93 -3.43 4.72
C GLU A 122 1.28 -3.17 6.06
N LEU A 123 1.66 -3.96 7.05
CA LEU A 123 1.27 -3.80 8.43
C LEU A 123 2.51 -4.04 9.31
N CYS A 124 2.86 -3.01 10.08
CA CYS A 124 3.95 -3.05 11.04
C CYS A 124 3.37 -3.03 12.45
N THR A 125 3.78 -3.96 13.29
CA THR A 125 3.39 -4.01 14.70
C THR A 125 4.41 -3.36 15.61
N LEU A 126 4.02 -3.11 16.85
CA LEU A 126 4.96 -2.76 17.90
C LEU A 126 5.72 -4.01 18.38
N PRO A 127 6.92 -3.85 18.97
CA PRO A 127 7.64 -4.97 19.60
C PRO A 127 6.76 -5.67 20.64
N GLY A 128 6.78 -7.00 20.65
CA GLY A 128 6.04 -7.82 21.61
C GLY A 128 4.72 -8.41 21.10
N GLU A 129 4.21 -7.95 19.95
CA GLU A 129 3.12 -8.62 19.25
C GLU A 129 3.61 -9.91 18.59
N SER A 130 2.87 -11.01 18.74
CA SER A 130 3.33 -12.33 18.28
C SER A 130 2.32 -13.09 17.41
N ASP A 131 1.09 -12.60 17.25
CA ASP A 131 0.08 -13.26 16.41
C ASP A 131 0.23 -12.86 14.94
N ILE A 132 1.28 -13.39 14.30
CA ILE A 132 1.61 -13.12 12.90
C ILE A 132 0.47 -13.55 11.98
N SER A 133 -0.17 -14.68 12.26
CA SER A 133 -1.26 -15.19 11.43
C SER A 133 -2.46 -14.26 11.44
N SER A 134 -2.81 -13.65 12.59
CA SER A 134 -3.82 -12.61 12.63
C SER A 134 -3.44 -11.38 11.78
N LEU A 135 -2.18 -10.94 11.83
CA LEU A 135 -1.69 -9.80 11.04
C LEU A 135 -1.78 -10.07 9.53
N GLU A 136 -1.40 -11.27 9.10
CA GLU A 136 -1.47 -11.69 7.70
C GLU A 136 -2.92 -11.75 7.20
N MET A 137 -3.84 -12.29 8.01
CA MET A 137 -5.26 -12.33 7.67
C MET A 137 -5.85 -10.92 7.54
N GLU A 138 -5.53 -10.03 8.47
CA GLU A 138 -6.00 -8.65 8.45
C GLU A 138 -5.45 -7.90 7.22
N LEU A 139 -4.14 -8.03 6.95
CA LEU A 139 -3.52 -7.46 5.77
C LEU A 139 -4.17 -8.01 4.49
N HIS A 140 -4.41 -9.32 4.41
CA HIS A 140 -5.03 -9.95 3.24
C HIS A 140 -6.45 -9.42 2.99
N LYS A 141 -7.25 -9.27 4.05
CA LYS A 141 -8.61 -8.72 3.97
C LYS A 141 -8.61 -7.29 3.43
N VAL A 142 -7.77 -6.40 3.98
CA VAL A 142 -7.66 -5.02 3.49
C VAL A 142 -7.13 -4.99 2.06
N THR A 143 -6.17 -5.85 1.71
CA THR A 143 -5.62 -5.94 0.35
C THR A 143 -6.67 -6.36 -0.67
N ALA A 144 -7.46 -7.38 -0.34
CA ALA A 144 -8.55 -7.85 -1.20
C ALA A 144 -9.60 -6.74 -1.41
N ALA A 145 -10.01 -6.07 -0.34
CA ALA A 145 -10.95 -4.95 -0.42
C ALA A 145 -10.38 -3.78 -1.23
N LEU A 146 -9.10 -3.44 -1.05
CA LEU A 146 -8.42 -2.40 -1.82
C LEU A 146 -8.46 -2.71 -3.31
N VAL A 147 -8.19 -3.95 -3.70
CA VAL A 147 -8.25 -4.38 -5.10
C VAL A 147 -9.68 -4.25 -5.63
N GLU A 148 -10.66 -4.84 -4.96
CA GLU A 148 -12.03 -4.90 -5.49
C GLU A 148 -12.74 -3.53 -5.46
N GLU A 149 -12.62 -2.78 -4.37
CA GLU A 149 -13.30 -1.50 -4.20
C GLU A 149 -12.57 -0.35 -4.93
N PHE A 150 -11.23 -0.28 -4.81
CA PHE A 150 -10.47 0.89 -5.29
C PHE A 150 -9.92 0.71 -6.70
N LEU A 151 -9.61 -0.52 -7.13
CA LEU A 151 -9.17 -0.77 -8.50
C LEU A 151 -10.30 -1.26 -9.41
N GLU A 152 -11.35 -1.88 -8.85
CA GLU A 152 -12.48 -2.47 -9.60
C GLU A 152 -11.98 -3.23 -10.85
N PRO A 153 -11.15 -4.28 -10.70
CA PRO A 153 -10.39 -4.86 -11.80
C PRO A 153 -11.26 -5.33 -12.96
N ASP A 154 -12.39 -5.98 -12.68
CA ASP A 154 -13.30 -6.48 -13.71
C ASP A 154 -13.93 -5.33 -14.52
N LYS A 155 -14.42 -4.29 -13.83
CA LYS A 155 -15.01 -3.10 -14.47
C LYS A 155 -14.00 -2.33 -15.30
N ASN A 156 -12.74 -2.33 -14.88
CA ASN A 156 -11.65 -1.62 -15.54
C ASN A 156 -10.82 -2.49 -16.49
N ASN A 157 -11.22 -3.75 -16.73
CA ASN A 157 -10.51 -4.71 -17.58
C ASN A 157 -9.02 -4.84 -17.21
N LEU A 158 -8.72 -4.84 -15.91
CA LEU A 158 -7.37 -4.98 -15.39
C LEU A 158 -6.92 -6.43 -15.46
N ILE A 159 -5.72 -6.67 -16.00
CA ILE A 159 -5.19 -8.02 -16.18
C ILE A 159 -4.28 -8.37 -15.01
N ARG A 160 -4.55 -9.50 -14.34
CA ARG A 160 -3.66 -10.03 -13.30
C ARG A 160 -2.34 -10.51 -13.92
N PRO A 161 -1.22 -10.46 -13.20
CA PRO A 161 0.04 -11.05 -13.66
C PRO A 161 -0.18 -12.53 -13.97
N SER A 162 0.38 -13.00 -15.08
CA SER A 162 0.51 -14.43 -15.32
C SER A 162 1.39 -15.02 -14.21
N LEU A 163 0.89 -16.07 -13.55
CA LEU A 163 1.66 -16.91 -12.62
C LEU A 163 2.85 -17.56 -13.33
#